data_AF-A0A1S9D8Q9-F1
#
_entry.id   AF-A0A1S9D8Q9-F1
#
_cell.length_a   1.000
_cell.length_b   1.000
_cell.length_c   1.000
_cell.angle_alpha   90.00
_cell.angle_beta   90.00
_cell.angle_gamma   90.00
#
_symmetry.space_group_name_H-M   'P 1'
#
loop_
_entity.id
_entity.type
_entity.pdbx_description
1 polymer ?
#
loop_
_entity_poly.entity_id
_entity_poly.type
_entity_poly.pdbx_seq_one_letter_code
_entity_poly.pdbx_strand_id
1 'polypeptide(L)'
;MKPLLVKKFINNRFELIRPISGGSEGSVYIARDHHTGKELAIKLYHEPSGHKSYHREVNGYRYLAGLMGVPKFYWAGQDQRYHATAIELLGPSLAHLWRDCGRRFSLKTVLLLADQLICRFQELHSRNCVHRDIKPENLLIGVGRKANRVYVADLGFVKRYSALSDRQILKRERHDRRECEKNPGIGVGLQGTEVYAAWRAHYAKPQSPRDDMESLGYVLVRFLKGHLPWERLWASACTDLERQIAVAEMKRNIRTETLCKGLPSAFNLYFLHILLKATPDYTYLREIFLRLFRREGFKDDQIYDWTFKQEAELLRQHCPDSTDQDHLFPRDQFIYIIVAMHSPSPQLLRALRTSISAPNVTNRLCANTRSVSPISRITPHVQTYRNNSSHARPVRMVPRAHTAKPASRDRGPQSTEDTQTDFAALNVLGNIPAPTTAIDACLDNGFHLDNGLKLTNGDGLLLVGGEAFSWRPWTAMGGEKNAMVNKKGQFEVDEQAWGLLGLVWPRPDLLIIGMGASVFPLSPETRRQINSLGVRVEVLDTRNAAAQFNLLATERGVSEIAAAMIMIGWKGR
;
A
#
# COMPACT_ATOMS: atom_id res chain seq x y z
N MET A 1 12.74 -28.76 -29.86
CA MET A 1 11.99 -27.88 -30.81
C MET A 1 12.62 -26.50 -30.80
N LYS A 2 12.62 -25.76 -31.93
CA LYS A 2 12.94 -24.33 -31.91
C LYS A 2 11.79 -23.57 -31.22
N PRO A 3 12.03 -22.48 -30.48
CA PRO A 3 10.96 -21.62 -30.01
C PRO A 3 10.22 -21.04 -31.22
N LEU A 4 8.89 -21.10 -31.19
CA LEU A 4 8.05 -20.47 -32.20
C LEU A 4 8.26 -18.95 -32.14
N LEU A 5 8.60 -18.31 -33.27
CA LEU A 5 8.49 -16.86 -33.36
C LEU A 5 7.03 -16.47 -33.07
N VAL A 6 6.82 -15.78 -31.96
CA VAL A 6 5.50 -15.22 -31.63
C VAL A 6 5.18 -14.17 -32.70
N LYS A 7 4.00 -14.28 -33.31
CA LYS A 7 3.54 -13.35 -34.34
C LYS A 7 3.52 -11.94 -33.75
N LYS A 8 4.33 -11.01 -34.29
CA LYS A 8 4.49 -9.67 -33.73
C LYS A 8 3.18 -8.88 -33.64
N PHE A 9 2.19 -9.21 -34.48
CA PHE A 9 0.88 -8.55 -34.52
C PHE A 9 -0.28 -9.56 -34.46
N ILE A 10 -1.31 -9.23 -33.67
CA ILE A 10 -2.61 -9.91 -33.66
C ILE A 10 -3.66 -9.02 -34.36
N ASN A 11 -4.49 -9.63 -35.20
CA ASN A 11 -5.55 -8.98 -35.98
C ASN A 11 -5.03 -7.76 -36.79
N ASN A 12 -3.77 -7.81 -37.22
CA ASN A 12 -3.03 -6.72 -37.88
C ASN A 12 -3.13 -5.35 -37.18
N ARG A 13 -3.37 -5.34 -35.86
CA ARG A 13 -3.70 -4.15 -35.06
C ARG A 13 -2.97 -4.08 -33.73
N PHE A 14 -2.84 -5.22 -33.05
CA PHE A 14 -2.26 -5.29 -31.70
C PHE A 14 -0.83 -5.81 -31.78
N GLU A 15 0.15 -4.91 -31.66
CA GLU A 15 1.58 -5.24 -31.60
C GLU A 15 1.91 -5.87 -30.24
N LEU A 16 2.33 -7.14 -30.21
CA LEU A 16 2.73 -7.81 -28.97
C LEU A 16 4.13 -7.31 -28.55
N ILE A 17 4.19 -6.61 -27.41
CA ILE A 17 5.43 -6.02 -26.89
C ILE A 17 6.22 -7.05 -26.08
N ARG A 18 5.61 -7.59 -25.02
CA ARG A 18 6.28 -8.54 -24.10
C ARG A 18 5.29 -9.45 -23.39
N PRO A 19 5.68 -10.68 -23.02
CA PRO A 19 4.86 -11.54 -22.17
C PRO A 19 4.68 -10.95 -20.76
N ILE A 20 3.59 -11.36 -20.12
CA ILE A 20 3.27 -11.14 -18.70
C ILE A 20 3.23 -12.49 -17.97
N SER A 21 2.54 -13.48 -18.56
CA SER A 21 2.36 -14.81 -18.00
C SER A 21 2.10 -15.85 -19.09
N GLY A 22 2.36 -17.13 -18.79
CA GLY A 22 2.09 -18.25 -19.69
C GLY A 22 1.61 -19.47 -18.90
N GLY A 23 0.73 -20.27 -19.51
CA GLY A 23 0.16 -21.48 -18.92
C GLY A 23 -0.41 -22.43 -19.98
N SER A 24 -0.99 -23.54 -19.51
CA SER A 24 -1.50 -24.63 -20.37
C SER A 24 -2.77 -24.29 -21.15
N GLU A 25 -3.54 -23.29 -20.73
CA GLU A 25 -4.72 -22.80 -21.46
C GLU A 25 -4.40 -21.61 -22.39
N GLY A 26 -3.28 -20.92 -22.18
CA GLY A 26 -2.96 -19.69 -22.90
C GLY A 26 -1.82 -18.87 -22.29
N SER A 27 -1.47 -17.78 -22.97
CA SER A 27 -0.41 -16.83 -22.59
C SER A 27 -0.89 -15.39 -22.70
N VAL A 28 -0.48 -14.53 -21.77
CA VAL A 28 -0.88 -13.11 -21.70
C VAL A 28 0.32 -12.21 -22.03
N TYR A 29 0.11 -11.22 -22.89
CA TYR A 29 1.11 -10.25 -23.35
C TYR A 29 0.63 -8.82 -23.09
N ILE A 30 1.56 -7.89 -22.84
CA ILE A 30 1.33 -6.47 -23.09
C ILE A 30 1.39 -6.27 -24.60
N ALA A 31 0.41 -5.55 -25.14
CA ALA A 31 0.37 -5.17 -26.55
C ALA A 31 -0.01 -3.70 -26.74
N ARG A 32 0.40 -3.12 -27.86
CA ARG A 32 0.01 -1.77 -28.29
C ARG A 32 -1.02 -1.85 -29.40
N ASP A 33 -2.16 -1.21 -29.20
CA ASP A 33 -3.17 -1.01 -30.24
C ASP A 33 -2.74 0.11 -31.19
N HIS A 34 -2.31 -0.25 -32.40
CA HIS A 34 -1.82 0.71 -33.40
C HIS A 34 -2.89 1.70 -33.86
N HIS A 35 -4.18 1.41 -33.68
CA HIS A 35 -5.26 2.35 -34.02
C HIS A 35 -5.48 3.43 -32.95
N THR A 36 -4.99 3.25 -31.73
CA THR A 36 -5.26 4.17 -30.60
C THR A 36 -4.02 4.55 -29.79
N GLY A 37 -2.84 4.01 -30.14
CA GLY A 37 -1.60 4.12 -29.37
C GLY A 37 -1.62 3.42 -28.01
N LYS A 38 -2.75 2.85 -27.60
CA LYS A 38 -3.00 2.40 -26.22
C LYS A 38 -2.38 1.04 -25.92
N GLU A 39 -1.82 0.90 -24.71
CA GLU A 39 -1.40 -0.38 -24.18
C GLU A 39 -2.55 -1.18 -23.55
N LEU A 40 -2.61 -2.46 -23.89
CA LEU A 40 -3.66 -3.43 -23.57
C LEU A 40 -3.03 -4.76 -23.14
N ALA A 41 -3.82 -5.64 -22.52
CA ALA A 41 -3.45 -7.03 -22.33
C ALA A 41 -4.10 -7.90 -23.41
N ILE A 42 -3.29 -8.69 -24.12
CA ILE A 42 -3.74 -9.72 -25.08
C ILE A 42 -3.56 -11.09 -24.44
N LYS A 43 -4.65 -11.84 -24.25
CA LYS A 43 -4.61 -13.26 -23.88
C LYS A 43 -4.77 -14.10 -25.15
N LEU A 44 -3.75 -14.87 -25.49
CA LEU A 44 -3.75 -15.87 -26.55
C LEU A 44 -4.11 -17.23 -25.93
N TYR A 45 -5.03 -17.98 -26.54
CA TYR A 45 -5.51 -19.25 -26.02
C TYR A 45 -4.88 -20.39 -26.82
N HIS A 46 -4.37 -21.41 -26.12
CA HIS A 46 -3.65 -22.53 -26.75
C HIS A 46 -4.61 -23.70 -26.99
N GLU A 47 -4.64 -24.25 -28.20
CA GLU A 47 -5.50 -25.38 -28.53
C GLU A 47 -4.90 -26.73 -28.07
N PRO A 48 -5.73 -27.74 -27.71
CA PRO A 48 -7.20 -27.76 -27.76
C PRO A 48 -7.89 -27.25 -26.47
N SER A 49 -7.17 -27.11 -25.36
CA SER A 49 -7.72 -26.73 -24.05
C SER A 49 -8.34 -25.32 -24.05
N GLY A 50 -7.57 -24.34 -24.52
CA GLY A 50 -7.89 -22.92 -24.48
C GLY A 50 -9.11 -22.52 -25.31
N HIS A 51 -9.48 -23.26 -26.37
CA HIS A 51 -10.68 -22.97 -27.16
C HIS A 51 -11.96 -23.00 -26.32
N LYS A 52 -12.09 -23.96 -25.40
CA LYS A 52 -13.22 -24.02 -24.46
C LYS A 52 -13.17 -22.94 -23.37
N SER A 53 -12.00 -22.39 -23.07
CA SER A 53 -11.84 -21.29 -22.10
C SER A 53 -12.11 -19.92 -22.74
N TYR A 54 -11.63 -19.71 -23.96
CA TYR A 54 -11.89 -18.53 -24.79
C TYR A 54 -13.39 -18.20 -24.86
N HIS A 55 -14.23 -19.14 -25.29
CA HIS A 55 -15.68 -18.90 -25.41
C HIS A 55 -16.36 -18.62 -24.07
N ARG A 56 -15.88 -19.23 -22.97
CA ARG A 56 -16.41 -18.95 -21.63
C ARG A 56 -16.05 -17.54 -21.17
N GLU A 57 -14.78 -17.18 -21.27
CA GLU A 57 -14.25 -15.90 -20.79
C GLU A 57 -14.76 -14.72 -21.62
N VAL A 58 -14.84 -14.86 -22.95
CA VAL A 58 -15.47 -13.87 -23.85
C VAL A 58 -16.93 -13.63 -23.49
N ASN A 59 -17.70 -14.69 -23.21
CA ASN A 59 -19.09 -14.54 -22.80
C ASN A 59 -19.23 -13.93 -21.40
N GLY A 60 -18.30 -14.24 -20.47
CA GLY A 60 -18.19 -13.57 -19.17
C GLY A 60 -17.96 -12.06 -19.30
N TYR A 61 -16.97 -11.64 -20.09
CA TYR A 61 -16.69 -10.22 -20.34
C TYR A 61 -17.86 -9.50 -21.03
N ARG A 62 -18.50 -10.13 -22.02
CA ARG A 62 -19.70 -9.56 -22.69
C ARG A 62 -20.88 -9.37 -21.72
N TYR A 63 -21.10 -10.33 -20.81
CA TYR A 63 -22.23 -10.29 -19.88
C TYR A 63 -22.04 -9.31 -18.71
N LEU A 64 -20.81 -9.20 -18.21
CA LEU A 64 -20.42 -8.31 -17.10
C LEU A 64 -19.86 -6.96 -17.56
N ALA A 65 -19.96 -6.65 -18.85
CA ALA A 65 -19.52 -5.38 -19.42
C ALA A 65 -20.16 -4.18 -18.70
N GLY A 66 -19.33 -3.18 -18.38
CA GLY A 66 -19.74 -1.94 -17.72
C GLY A 66 -19.84 -1.98 -16.20
N LEU A 67 -19.70 -3.15 -15.54
CA LEU A 67 -19.60 -3.20 -14.07
C LEU A 67 -18.29 -2.58 -13.56
N MET A 68 -18.32 -2.00 -12.36
CA MET A 68 -17.14 -1.37 -11.78
C MET A 68 -16.11 -2.43 -11.36
N GLY A 69 -14.87 -2.26 -11.82
CA GLY A 69 -13.80 -3.22 -11.55
C GLY A 69 -13.86 -4.51 -12.38
N VAL A 70 -14.71 -4.57 -13.41
CA VAL A 70 -14.48 -5.52 -14.51
C VAL A 70 -13.51 -4.87 -15.52
N PRO A 71 -12.45 -5.55 -15.98
CA PRO A 71 -11.55 -5.01 -17.01
C PRO A 71 -12.34 -4.63 -18.27
N LYS A 72 -12.06 -3.45 -18.86
CA LYS A 72 -12.69 -3.11 -20.15
C LYS A 72 -12.30 -4.14 -21.22
N PHE A 73 -13.29 -4.69 -21.91
CA PHE A 73 -13.13 -5.63 -23.02
C PHE A 73 -13.16 -4.86 -24.35
N TYR A 74 -12.13 -5.01 -25.18
CA TYR A 74 -11.96 -4.23 -26.42
C TYR A 74 -12.24 -5.04 -27.68
N TRP A 75 -11.81 -6.31 -27.71
CA TRP A 75 -11.94 -7.17 -28.88
C TRP A 75 -11.79 -8.66 -28.50
N ALA A 76 -12.38 -9.54 -29.30
CA ALA A 76 -12.06 -10.96 -29.32
C ALA A 76 -12.27 -11.53 -30.72
N GLY A 77 -11.43 -12.48 -31.11
CA GLY A 77 -11.55 -13.16 -32.39
C GLY A 77 -10.53 -14.29 -32.55
N GLN A 78 -10.49 -14.84 -33.75
CA GLN A 78 -9.48 -15.79 -34.19
C GLN A 78 -8.53 -15.09 -35.18
N ASP A 79 -7.23 -15.27 -34.99
CA ASP A 79 -6.19 -14.86 -35.93
C ASP A 79 -5.34 -16.10 -36.28
N GLN A 80 -5.52 -16.61 -37.49
CA GLN A 80 -4.92 -17.85 -37.97
C GLN A 80 -5.23 -19.02 -37.02
N ARG A 81 -4.22 -19.51 -36.27
CA ARG A 81 -4.32 -20.63 -35.32
C ARG A 81 -4.54 -20.20 -33.86
N TYR A 82 -4.71 -18.90 -33.60
CA TYR A 82 -4.85 -18.36 -32.25
C TYR A 82 -6.23 -17.78 -32.05
N HIS A 83 -6.94 -18.31 -31.06
CA HIS A 83 -8.03 -17.59 -30.41
C HIS A 83 -7.42 -16.54 -29.48
N ALA A 84 -7.96 -15.32 -29.46
CA ALA A 84 -7.36 -14.19 -28.75
C ALA A 84 -8.39 -13.19 -28.20
N THR A 85 -8.13 -12.61 -27.03
CA THR A 85 -8.93 -11.54 -26.40
C THR A 85 -8.07 -10.34 -26.05
N ALA A 86 -8.59 -9.13 -26.29
CA ALA A 86 -7.98 -7.87 -25.93
C ALA A 86 -8.77 -7.19 -24.80
N ILE A 87 -8.12 -7.01 -23.65
CA ILE A 87 -8.70 -6.43 -22.44
C ILE A 87 -7.83 -5.29 -21.89
N GLU A 88 -8.38 -4.54 -20.94
CA GLU A 88 -7.66 -3.46 -20.26
C GLU A 88 -6.41 -4.00 -19.56
N LEU A 89 -5.27 -3.36 -19.83
CA LEU A 89 -4.04 -3.64 -19.08
C LEU A 89 -4.25 -3.22 -17.62
N LEU A 90 -4.01 -4.15 -16.71
CA LEU A 90 -4.09 -3.97 -15.27
C LEU A 90 -2.70 -4.14 -14.64
N GLY A 91 -2.58 -3.72 -13.38
CA GLY A 91 -1.37 -3.88 -12.59
C GLY A 91 -1.25 -5.29 -12.01
N PRO A 92 -0.34 -5.47 -11.03
CA PRO A 92 -0.15 -6.73 -10.34
C PRO A 92 -1.43 -7.34 -9.75
N SER A 93 -1.47 -8.68 -9.70
CA SER A 93 -2.46 -9.40 -8.90
C SER A 93 -2.14 -9.31 -7.41
N LEU A 94 -3.17 -9.43 -6.56
CA LEU A 94 -2.98 -9.48 -5.11
C LEU A 94 -2.08 -10.68 -4.71
N ALA A 95 -2.03 -11.75 -5.51
CA ALA A 95 -1.09 -12.87 -5.35
C ALA A 95 0.39 -12.48 -5.55
N HIS A 96 0.69 -11.46 -6.36
CA HIS A 96 2.03 -10.89 -6.45
C HIS A 96 2.30 -10.03 -5.22
N LEU A 97 1.51 -8.99 -5.03
CA LEU A 97 1.67 -7.98 -3.97
C LEU A 97 1.75 -8.62 -2.57
N TRP A 98 0.96 -9.68 -2.32
CA TRP A 98 1.00 -10.44 -1.07
C TRP A 98 2.33 -11.18 -0.85
N ARG A 99 2.94 -11.75 -1.90
CA ARG A 99 4.29 -12.33 -1.81
C ARG A 99 5.33 -11.26 -1.55
N ASP A 100 5.23 -10.13 -2.24
CA ASP A 100 6.19 -9.02 -2.18
C ASP A 100 6.15 -8.32 -0.81
N CYS A 101 4.96 -8.26 -0.18
CA CYS A 101 4.76 -7.89 1.23
C CYS A 101 5.15 -8.99 2.24
N GLY A 102 5.89 -10.03 1.81
CA GLY A 102 6.41 -11.06 2.72
C GLY A 102 5.41 -12.15 3.09
N ARG A 103 4.42 -12.43 2.21
CA ARG A 103 3.28 -13.35 2.43
C ARG A 103 2.36 -12.94 3.58
N ARG A 104 2.26 -11.65 3.88
CA ARG A 104 1.31 -11.11 4.86
C ARG A 104 0.93 -9.68 4.51
N PHE A 105 -0.35 -9.33 4.72
CA PHE A 105 -0.82 -7.95 4.70
C PHE A 105 -1.18 -7.47 6.11
N SER A 106 -1.15 -6.15 6.30
CA SER A 106 -1.65 -5.46 7.49
C SER A 106 -3.17 -5.49 7.56
N LEU A 107 -3.71 -5.28 8.76
CA LEU A 107 -5.17 -5.22 8.95
C LEU A 107 -5.80 -4.07 8.15
N LYS A 108 -5.14 -2.90 8.07
CA LYS A 108 -5.60 -1.76 7.27
C LYS A 108 -5.75 -2.16 5.80
N THR A 109 -4.69 -2.72 5.20
CA THR A 109 -4.68 -3.16 3.79
C THR A 109 -5.77 -4.19 3.49
N VAL A 110 -5.98 -5.18 4.35
CA VAL A 110 -7.02 -6.20 4.15
C VAL A 110 -8.44 -5.62 4.29
N LEU A 111 -8.66 -4.63 5.15
CA LEU A 111 -9.97 -3.99 5.30
C LEU A 111 -10.31 -3.04 4.13
N LEU A 112 -9.33 -2.28 3.61
CA LEU A 112 -9.49 -1.49 2.38
C LEU A 112 -9.83 -2.38 1.17
N LEU A 113 -9.13 -3.51 1.04
CA LEU A 113 -9.44 -4.53 0.04
C LEU A 113 -10.84 -5.14 0.23
N ALA A 114 -11.21 -5.47 1.48
CA ALA A 114 -12.49 -6.11 1.77
C ALA A 114 -13.68 -5.24 1.35
N ASP A 115 -13.67 -3.93 1.64
CA ASP A 115 -14.78 -3.04 1.28
C ASP A 115 -15.02 -3.01 -0.24
N GLN A 116 -13.94 -2.81 -1.02
CA GLN A 116 -14.04 -2.81 -2.48
C GLN A 116 -14.47 -4.18 -3.01
N LEU A 117 -13.84 -5.28 -2.54
CA LEU A 117 -14.13 -6.63 -3.05
C LEU A 117 -15.57 -7.05 -2.78
N ILE A 118 -16.13 -6.75 -1.60
CA ILE A 118 -17.54 -7.00 -1.31
C ILE A 118 -18.44 -6.25 -2.30
N CYS A 119 -18.11 -4.99 -2.65
CA CYS A 119 -18.84 -4.25 -3.69
C CYS A 119 -18.73 -4.89 -5.09
N ARG A 120 -17.53 -5.36 -5.50
CA ARG A 120 -17.33 -6.03 -6.80
C ARG A 120 -18.21 -7.27 -6.93
N PHE A 121 -18.26 -8.09 -5.88
CA PHE A 121 -19.09 -9.30 -5.90
C PHE A 121 -20.58 -8.97 -5.76
N GLN A 122 -20.97 -7.95 -4.97
CA GLN A 122 -22.35 -7.45 -4.95
C GLN A 122 -22.84 -7.01 -6.34
N GLU A 123 -22.02 -6.26 -7.10
CA GLU A 123 -22.32 -5.87 -8.48
C GLU A 123 -22.45 -7.09 -9.41
N LEU A 124 -21.53 -8.06 -9.32
CA LEU A 124 -21.56 -9.30 -10.12
C LEU A 124 -22.79 -10.17 -9.80
N HIS A 125 -23.11 -10.32 -8.51
CA HIS A 125 -24.26 -11.07 -8.02
C HIS A 125 -25.59 -10.40 -8.42
N SER A 126 -25.64 -9.06 -8.50
CA SER A 126 -26.82 -8.33 -9.01
C SER A 126 -27.18 -8.68 -10.46
N ARG A 127 -26.21 -9.12 -11.27
CA ARG A 127 -26.43 -9.65 -12.63
C ARG A 127 -26.89 -11.12 -12.63
N ASN A 128 -27.29 -11.69 -11.49
CA ASN A 128 -27.66 -13.11 -11.33
C ASN A 128 -26.54 -14.09 -11.73
N CYS A 129 -25.27 -13.67 -11.61
CA CYS A 129 -24.08 -14.49 -11.86
C CYS A 129 -23.35 -14.83 -10.57
N VAL A 130 -22.46 -15.83 -10.63
CA VAL A 130 -21.44 -16.16 -9.62
C VAL A 130 -20.08 -16.33 -10.32
N HIS A 131 -18.99 -16.01 -9.62
CA HIS A 131 -17.63 -16.02 -10.15
C HIS A 131 -17.00 -17.42 -10.13
N ARG A 132 -17.19 -18.16 -9.03
CA ARG A 132 -16.79 -19.57 -8.78
C ARG A 132 -15.29 -19.88 -8.71
N ASP A 133 -14.41 -18.97 -9.12
CA ASP A 133 -12.94 -19.08 -8.94
C ASP A 133 -12.36 -17.78 -8.35
N ILE A 134 -12.78 -17.44 -7.12
CA ILE A 134 -12.27 -16.26 -6.39
C ILE A 134 -10.95 -16.62 -5.70
N LYS A 135 -9.88 -15.93 -6.10
CA LYS A 135 -8.51 -16.17 -5.63
C LYS A 135 -7.62 -14.93 -5.84
N PRO A 136 -6.53 -14.75 -5.08
CA PRO A 136 -5.67 -13.56 -5.17
C PRO A 136 -5.03 -13.35 -6.55
N GLU A 137 -4.93 -14.39 -7.38
CA GLU A 137 -4.40 -14.32 -8.75
C GLU A 137 -5.39 -13.66 -9.72
N ASN A 138 -6.70 -13.80 -9.48
CA ASN A 138 -7.79 -13.23 -10.29
C ASN A 138 -8.22 -11.83 -9.81
N LEU A 139 -7.62 -11.34 -8.72
CA LEU A 139 -7.88 -10.01 -8.16
C LEU A 139 -6.67 -9.12 -8.46
N LEU A 140 -6.84 -8.07 -9.25
CA LEU A 140 -5.74 -7.21 -9.75
C LEU A 140 -5.97 -5.74 -9.36
N ILE A 141 -4.90 -4.98 -9.15
CA ILE A 141 -4.99 -3.51 -9.05
C ILE A 141 -5.00 -2.87 -10.44
N GLY A 142 -5.41 -1.60 -10.54
CA GLY A 142 -5.36 -0.86 -11.80
C GLY A 142 -3.95 -0.45 -12.25
N VAL A 143 -3.88 0.49 -13.19
CA VAL A 143 -2.65 1.20 -13.60
C VAL A 143 -2.92 2.71 -13.68
N GLY A 144 -1.89 3.54 -13.51
CA GLY A 144 -2.03 4.99 -13.41
C GLY A 144 -3.09 5.39 -12.37
N ARG A 145 -3.93 6.39 -12.66
CA ARG A 145 -5.06 6.89 -11.83
C ARG A 145 -6.03 5.85 -11.23
N LYS A 146 -5.90 4.58 -11.58
CA LYS A 146 -6.65 3.44 -11.04
C LYS A 146 -5.84 2.60 -10.03
N ALA A 147 -4.63 3.02 -9.64
CA ALA A 147 -3.71 2.34 -8.71
C ALA A 147 -4.37 1.76 -7.45
N ASN A 148 -5.28 2.53 -6.85
CA ASN A 148 -6.02 2.18 -5.65
C ASN A 148 -7.30 1.32 -5.89
N ARG A 149 -7.65 1.00 -7.14
CA ARG A 149 -8.89 0.27 -7.47
C ARG A 149 -8.61 -1.20 -7.74
N VAL A 150 -9.34 -2.07 -7.04
CA VAL A 150 -9.30 -3.52 -7.30
C VAL A 150 -10.29 -3.91 -8.41
N TYR A 151 -9.84 -4.83 -9.26
CA TYR A 151 -10.52 -5.42 -10.39
C TYR A 151 -10.65 -6.95 -10.22
N VAL A 152 -11.69 -7.53 -10.81
CA VAL A 152 -11.91 -8.97 -10.90
C VAL A 152 -11.69 -9.42 -12.35
N ALA A 153 -10.69 -10.26 -12.57
CA ALA A 153 -10.28 -10.80 -13.87
C ALA A 153 -10.48 -12.33 -13.92
N ASP A 154 -10.23 -12.91 -15.10
CA ASP A 154 -10.56 -14.30 -15.49
C ASP A 154 -12.02 -14.69 -15.23
N LEU A 155 -12.87 -14.26 -16.16
CA LEU A 155 -14.30 -14.55 -16.12
C LEU A 155 -14.64 -15.94 -16.72
N GLY A 156 -13.64 -16.80 -16.96
CA GLY A 156 -13.81 -18.13 -17.59
C GLY A 156 -14.63 -19.14 -16.77
N PHE A 157 -14.88 -18.84 -15.49
CA PHE A 157 -15.76 -19.64 -14.62
C PHE A 157 -17.09 -18.96 -14.28
N VAL A 158 -17.34 -17.72 -14.71
CA VAL A 158 -18.60 -17.01 -14.45
C VAL A 158 -19.79 -17.80 -14.97
N LYS A 159 -20.83 -17.95 -14.15
CA LYS A 159 -22.06 -18.67 -14.51
C LYS A 159 -23.29 -18.04 -13.86
N ARG A 160 -24.42 -18.03 -14.56
CA ARG A 160 -25.71 -17.63 -13.96
C ARG A 160 -26.15 -18.65 -12.90
N TYR A 161 -26.58 -18.17 -11.73
CA TYR A 161 -27.17 -19.02 -10.70
C TYR A 161 -28.70 -19.07 -10.85
N SER A 162 -29.32 -20.06 -10.20
CA SER A 162 -30.78 -20.26 -10.24
C SER A 162 -31.50 -19.28 -9.31
N ALA A 163 -32.56 -18.63 -9.79
CA ALA A 163 -33.46 -17.78 -9.01
C ALA A 163 -34.38 -18.60 -8.07
N LEU A 164 -33.75 -19.35 -7.16
CA LEU A 164 -34.41 -20.04 -6.06
C LEU A 164 -34.58 -19.09 -4.87
N SER A 165 -35.65 -19.24 -4.10
CA SER A 165 -35.80 -18.54 -2.82
C SER A 165 -34.76 -19.01 -1.79
N ASP A 166 -34.38 -18.14 -0.85
CA ASP A 166 -33.49 -18.48 0.27
C ASP A 166 -33.93 -19.77 1.01
N ARG A 167 -35.24 -20.00 1.17
CA ARG A 167 -35.79 -21.23 1.77
C ARG A 167 -35.45 -22.49 0.96
N GLN A 168 -35.47 -22.41 -0.37
CA GLN A 168 -35.10 -23.52 -1.26
C GLN A 168 -33.59 -23.74 -1.28
N ILE A 169 -32.79 -22.66 -1.31
CA ILE A 169 -31.32 -22.74 -1.25
C ILE A 169 -30.88 -23.39 0.07
N LEU A 170 -31.32 -22.87 1.22
CA LEU A 170 -30.98 -23.45 2.53
C LEU A 170 -31.51 -24.88 2.73
N LYS A 171 -32.64 -25.26 2.09
CA LYS A 171 -33.11 -26.67 2.09
C LYS A 171 -32.17 -27.56 1.27
N ARG A 172 -31.72 -27.09 0.10
CA ARG A 172 -30.77 -27.79 -0.77
C ARG A 172 -29.41 -27.96 -0.10
N GLU A 173 -28.86 -26.90 0.50
CA GLU A 173 -27.56 -26.96 1.18
C GLU A 173 -27.54 -27.95 2.35
N ARG A 174 -28.64 -28.03 3.12
CA ARG A 174 -28.79 -29.05 4.17
C ARG A 174 -28.92 -30.47 3.62
N HIS A 175 -29.40 -30.64 2.39
CA HIS A 175 -29.38 -31.93 1.69
C HIS A 175 -27.96 -32.26 1.21
N ASP A 176 -27.35 -31.35 0.44
CA ASP A 176 -25.98 -31.46 -0.06
C ASP A 176 -25.01 -31.82 1.09
N ARG A 177 -25.11 -31.15 2.25
CA ARG A 177 -24.26 -31.41 3.42
C ARG A 177 -24.41 -32.85 3.93
N ARG A 178 -25.65 -33.33 4.09
CA ARG A 178 -25.96 -34.69 4.58
C ARG A 178 -25.56 -35.78 3.61
N GLU A 179 -25.62 -35.54 2.30
CA GLU A 179 -25.11 -36.47 1.29
C GLU A 179 -23.59 -36.58 1.33
N CYS A 180 -22.90 -35.44 1.28
CA CYS A 180 -21.44 -35.37 1.33
C CYS A 180 -20.85 -35.86 2.66
N GLU A 181 -21.63 -35.81 3.75
CA GLU A 181 -21.28 -36.34 5.07
C GLU A 181 -21.45 -37.87 5.16
N LYS A 182 -22.40 -38.45 4.43
CA LYS A 182 -22.55 -39.91 4.32
C LYS A 182 -21.60 -40.54 3.31
N ASN A 183 -21.37 -39.85 2.19
CA ASN A 183 -20.67 -40.37 1.01
C ASN A 183 -19.54 -39.40 0.58
N PRO A 184 -18.48 -39.20 1.38
CA PRO A 184 -17.52 -38.11 1.19
C PRO A 184 -16.67 -38.19 -0.07
N GLY A 185 -16.60 -39.34 -0.76
CA GLY A 185 -15.96 -39.46 -2.07
C GLY A 185 -16.89 -39.27 -3.29
N ILE A 186 -18.22 -39.26 -3.10
CA ILE A 186 -19.16 -39.21 -4.23
C ILE A 186 -19.36 -37.77 -4.73
N GLY A 187 -19.18 -37.58 -6.03
CA GLY A 187 -19.36 -36.28 -6.70
C GLY A 187 -18.22 -35.29 -6.49
N VAL A 188 -17.09 -35.72 -5.90
CA VAL A 188 -15.88 -34.88 -5.82
C VAL A 188 -15.32 -34.67 -7.23
N GLY A 189 -15.06 -33.41 -7.57
CA GLY A 189 -14.73 -32.99 -8.94
C GLY A 189 -14.69 -31.47 -9.05
N LEU A 190 -13.77 -30.84 -8.32
CA LEU A 190 -13.68 -29.38 -8.25
C LEU A 190 -13.39 -28.76 -9.63
N GLN A 191 -14.12 -27.67 -9.94
CA GLN A 191 -13.79 -26.76 -11.03
C GLN A 191 -13.38 -25.41 -10.43
N GLY A 192 -12.08 -25.12 -10.43
CA GLY A 192 -11.50 -23.91 -9.83
C GLY A 192 -10.43 -24.22 -8.79
N THR A 193 -10.05 -23.20 -8.02
CA THR A 193 -8.85 -23.24 -7.16
C THR A 193 -9.13 -23.78 -5.77
N GLU A 194 -8.71 -25.02 -5.51
CA GLU A 194 -8.98 -25.81 -4.29
C GLU A 194 -8.69 -25.07 -2.98
N VAL A 195 -7.64 -24.26 -2.96
CA VAL A 195 -7.24 -23.41 -1.82
C VAL A 195 -8.41 -22.58 -1.30
N TYR A 196 -9.11 -21.87 -2.19
CA TYR A 196 -10.07 -20.82 -1.87
C TYR A 196 -11.53 -21.24 -2.10
N ALA A 197 -11.77 -22.28 -2.92
CA ALA A 197 -13.13 -22.73 -3.21
C ALA A 197 -13.92 -23.13 -1.94
N ALA A 198 -15.16 -22.64 -1.83
CA ALA A 198 -16.14 -23.04 -0.81
C ALA A 198 -16.35 -24.57 -0.77
N TRP A 199 -16.70 -25.14 0.39
CA TRP A 199 -16.74 -26.61 0.56
C TRP A 199 -17.67 -27.31 -0.45
N ARG A 200 -18.78 -26.67 -0.85
CA ARG A 200 -19.75 -27.19 -1.83
C ARG A 200 -19.18 -27.32 -3.24
N ALA A 201 -18.20 -26.48 -3.61
CA ALA A 201 -17.60 -26.48 -4.93
C ALA A 201 -16.75 -27.73 -5.19
N HIS A 202 -16.14 -28.32 -4.14
CA HIS A 202 -15.37 -29.56 -4.23
C HIS A 202 -16.25 -30.73 -4.72
N TYR A 203 -17.51 -30.76 -4.28
CA TYR A 203 -18.53 -31.75 -4.66
C TYR A 203 -19.30 -31.38 -5.94
N ALA A 204 -18.75 -30.50 -6.77
CA ALA A 204 -19.35 -29.98 -8.01
C ALA A 204 -20.79 -29.41 -7.87
N LYS A 205 -21.25 -29.13 -6.63
CA LYS A 205 -22.63 -28.71 -6.37
C LYS A 205 -22.88 -27.30 -6.97
N PRO A 206 -24.10 -27.00 -7.46
CA PRO A 206 -24.40 -25.67 -7.97
C PRO A 206 -24.18 -24.57 -6.94
N GLN A 207 -23.26 -23.66 -7.29
CA GLN A 207 -22.82 -22.53 -6.48
C GLN A 207 -23.80 -21.35 -6.58
N SER A 208 -23.72 -20.49 -5.57
CA SER A 208 -24.59 -19.35 -5.28
C SER A 208 -23.71 -18.18 -4.76
N PRO A 209 -24.27 -16.95 -4.62
CA PRO A 209 -23.52 -15.81 -4.08
C PRO A 209 -22.83 -16.08 -2.73
N ARG A 210 -23.42 -16.93 -1.89
CA ARG A 210 -22.82 -17.43 -0.63
C ARG A 210 -21.48 -18.13 -0.85
N ASP A 211 -21.37 -19.01 -1.84
CA ASP A 211 -20.15 -19.79 -2.10
C ASP A 211 -18.99 -18.88 -2.57
N ASP A 212 -19.30 -17.85 -3.36
CA ASP A 212 -18.34 -16.79 -3.71
C ASP A 212 -17.87 -16.02 -2.46
N MET A 213 -18.80 -15.61 -1.58
CA MET A 213 -18.44 -14.86 -0.38
C MET A 213 -17.72 -15.71 0.69
N GLU A 214 -18.00 -17.02 0.78
CA GLU A 214 -17.21 -17.98 1.58
C GLU A 214 -15.75 -18.01 1.07
N SER A 215 -15.58 -18.07 -0.25
CA SER A 215 -14.26 -18.08 -0.92
C SER A 215 -13.49 -16.76 -0.72
N LEU A 216 -14.17 -15.60 -0.82
CA LEU A 216 -13.60 -14.29 -0.47
C LEU A 216 -13.16 -14.24 1.00
N GLY A 217 -13.95 -14.81 1.92
CA GLY A 217 -13.58 -14.91 3.33
C GLY A 217 -12.25 -15.64 3.52
N TYR A 218 -12.05 -16.77 2.82
CA TYR A 218 -10.78 -17.52 2.87
C TYR A 218 -9.61 -16.71 2.30
N VAL A 219 -9.82 -15.92 1.24
CA VAL A 219 -8.80 -14.99 0.70
C VAL A 219 -8.38 -13.95 1.75
N LEU A 220 -9.33 -13.27 2.38
CA LEU A 220 -9.05 -12.24 3.40
C LEU A 220 -8.35 -12.83 4.65
N VAL A 221 -8.76 -14.02 5.10
CA VAL A 221 -8.10 -14.75 6.19
C VAL A 221 -6.66 -15.13 5.82
N ARG A 222 -6.42 -15.61 4.59
CA ARG A 222 -5.07 -15.96 4.13
C ARG A 222 -4.14 -14.75 4.13
N PHE A 223 -4.61 -13.60 3.64
CA PHE A 223 -3.81 -12.37 3.62
C PHE A 223 -3.28 -11.98 5.02
N LEU A 224 -4.07 -12.17 6.09
CA LEU A 224 -3.68 -11.85 7.46
C LEU A 224 -2.84 -12.94 8.16
N LYS A 225 -3.06 -14.23 7.83
CA LYS A 225 -2.45 -15.39 8.51
C LYS A 225 -1.32 -16.07 7.74
N GLY A 226 -1.09 -15.68 6.48
CA GLY A 226 -0.11 -16.27 5.56
C GLY A 226 -0.54 -17.62 4.95
N HIS A 227 -1.41 -18.36 5.64
CA HIS A 227 -1.85 -19.70 5.27
C HIS A 227 -3.27 -20.00 5.78
N LEU A 228 -3.89 -21.02 5.20
CA LEU A 228 -5.17 -21.58 5.60
C LEU A 228 -5.00 -22.98 6.21
N PRO A 229 -5.89 -23.43 7.13
CA PRO A 229 -5.67 -24.63 7.94
C PRO A 229 -5.58 -25.97 7.17
N TRP A 230 -6.07 -26.01 5.93
CA TRP A 230 -6.10 -27.19 5.06
C TRP A 230 -4.90 -27.30 4.10
N GLU A 231 -4.09 -26.25 3.92
CA GLU A 231 -2.96 -26.28 2.97
C GLU A 231 -1.90 -27.34 3.34
N ARG A 232 -1.76 -27.61 4.64
CA ARG A 232 -0.88 -28.67 5.17
C ARG A 232 -1.28 -30.09 4.73
N LEU A 233 -2.53 -30.31 4.29
CA LEU A 233 -3.02 -31.62 3.85
C LEU A 233 -2.41 -32.04 2.51
N TRP A 234 -1.85 -31.10 1.74
CA TRP A 234 -1.20 -31.38 0.46
C TRP A 234 0.10 -32.17 0.60
N ALA A 235 0.74 -32.13 1.77
CA ALA A 235 1.95 -32.90 2.07
C ALA A 235 1.65 -34.32 2.61
N SER A 236 0.39 -34.65 2.87
CA SER A 236 -0.01 -35.89 3.56
C SER A 236 -0.98 -36.79 2.80
N ALA A 237 -1.46 -36.38 1.62
CA ALA A 237 -2.39 -37.16 0.79
C ALA A 237 -1.63 -37.94 -0.29
N CYS A 238 -1.98 -39.21 -0.50
CA CYS A 238 -1.33 -40.06 -1.51
C CYS A 238 -1.86 -39.79 -2.93
N THR A 239 -3.11 -39.36 -3.06
CA THR A 239 -3.77 -39.03 -4.34
C THR A 239 -4.51 -37.70 -4.31
N ASP A 240 -4.72 -37.09 -5.48
CA ASP A 240 -5.50 -35.85 -5.62
C ASP A 240 -6.96 -35.98 -5.18
N LEU A 241 -7.54 -37.19 -5.26
CA LEU A 241 -8.91 -37.44 -4.82
C LEU A 241 -9.02 -37.42 -3.30
N GLU A 242 -8.13 -38.14 -2.60
CA GLU A 242 -8.04 -38.10 -1.13
C GLU A 242 -7.73 -36.67 -0.64
N ARG A 243 -6.85 -35.96 -1.36
CA ARG A 243 -6.49 -34.56 -1.09
C ARG A 243 -7.71 -33.65 -1.17
N GLN A 244 -8.50 -33.73 -2.24
CA GLN A 244 -9.74 -32.96 -2.39
C GLN A 244 -10.81 -33.35 -1.35
N ILE A 245 -10.99 -34.64 -1.05
CA ILE A 245 -11.91 -35.11 0.00
C ILE A 245 -11.53 -34.49 1.34
N ALA A 246 -10.28 -34.67 1.80
CA ALA A 246 -9.83 -34.20 3.11
C ALA A 246 -9.93 -32.66 3.25
N VAL A 247 -9.62 -31.91 2.20
CA VAL A 247 -9.79 -30.45 2.18
C VAL A 247 -11.27 -30.04 2.22
N ALA A 248 -12.14 -30.73 1.47
CA ALA A 248 -13.58 -30.47 1.46
C ALA A 248 -14.23 -30.77 2.81
N GLU A 249 -13.89 -31.89 3.44
CA GLU A 249 -14.37 -32.26 4.78
C GLU A 249 -13.87 -31.28 5.85
N MET A 250 -12.60 -30.89 5.80
CA MET A 250 -12.06 -29.88 6.72
C MET A 250 -12.79 -28.55 6.59
N LYS A 251 -13.07 -28.08 5.36
CA LYS A 251 -13.86 -26.86 5.11
C LYS A 251 -15.31 -26.96 5.57
N ARG A 252 -15.96 -28.12 5.37
CA ARG A 252 -17.35 -28.41 5.80
C ARG A 252 -17.50 -28.38 7.33
N ASN A 253 -16.47 -28.79 8.05
CA ASN A 253 -16.52 -29.08 9.50
C ASN A 253 -15.72 -28.11 10.40
N ILE A 254 -14.83 -27.27 9.85
CA ILE A 254 -14.07 -26.29 10.64
C ILE A 254 -15.00 -25.24 11.28
N ARG A 255 -14.84 -25.01 12.58
CA ARG A 255 -15.55 -23.94 13.29
C ARG A 255 -14.97 -22.57 12.90
N THR A 256 -15.84 -21.58 12.78
CA THR A 256 -15.49 -20.20 12.39
C THR A 256 -14.46 -19.59 13.35
N GLU A 257 -14.58 -19.91 14.64
CA GLU A 257 -13.70 -19.44 15.72
C GLU A 257 -12.30 -20.05 15.59
N THR A 258 -12.20 -21.28 15.09
CA THR A 258 -10.93 -21.97 14.82
C THR A 258 -10.23 -21.38 13.60
N LEU A 259 -10.97 -21.14 12.51
CA LEU A 259 -10.45 -20.49 11.30
C LEU A 259 -9.96 -19.07 11.62
N CYS A 260 -10.79 -18.29 12.33
CA CYS A 260 -10.52 -16.89 12.68
C CYS A 260 -9.67 -16.71 13.95
N LYS A 261 -9.17 -17.78 14.58
CA LYS A 261 -8.32 -17.67 15.79
C LYS A 261 -7.14 -16.73 15.53
N GLY A 262 -7.01 -15.71 16.38
CA GLY A 262 -5.99 -14.65 16.27
C GLY A 262 -6.36 -13.46 15.37
N LEU A 263 -7.58 -13.40 14.83
CA LEU A 263 -8.11 -12.27 14.06
C LEU A 263 -9.20 -11.50 14.84
N PRO A 264 -9.47 -10.23 14.51
CA PRO A 264 -10.60 -9.48 15.06
C PRO A 264 -11.95 -10.20 14.85
N SER A 265 -12.88 -10.03 15.79
CA SER A 265 -14.19 -10.71 15.80
C SER A 265 -15.05 -10.47 14.55
N ALA A 266 -14.84 -9.38 13.81
CA ALA A 266 -15.49 -9.12 12.52
C ALA A 266 -15.29 -10.25 11.51
N PHE A 267 -14.13 -10.92 11.50
CA PHE A 267 -13.90 -12.08 10.62
C PHE A 267 -14.77 -13.28 11.02
N ASN A 268 -15.03 -13.49 12.31
CA ASN A 268 -15.95 -14.53 12.77
C ASN A 268 -17.40 -14.20 12.37
N LEU A 269 -17.81 -12.94 12.57
CA LEU A 269 -19.13 -12.45 12.19
C LEU A 269 -19.38 -12.53 10.68
N TYR A 270 -18.35 -12.29 9.86
CA TYR A 270 -18.39 -12.48 8.41
C TYR A 270 -18.80 -13.92 8.06
N PHE A 271 -18.05 -14.93 8.52
CA PHE A 271 -18.40 -16.32 8.20
C PHE A 271 -19.71 -16.79 8.82
N LEU A 272 -20.04 -16.37 10.05
CA LEU A 272 -21.33 -16.70 10.66
C LEU A 272 -22.51 -16.19 9.81
N HIS A 273 -22.40 -14.98 9.24
CA HIS A 273 -23.41 -14.44 8.32
C HIS A 273 -23.50 -15.24 7.02
N ILE A 274 -22.37 -15.56 6.39
CA ILE A 274 -22.31 -16.42 5.19
C ILE A 274 -22.90 -17.81 5.49
N LEU A 275 -22.68 -18.37 6.68
CA LEU A 275 -23.19 -19.69 7.04
C LEU A 275 -24.71 -19.71 7.31
N LEU A 276 -25.28 -18.59 7.76
CA LEU A 276 -26.69 -18.46 8.16
C LEU A 276 -27.64 -17.92 7.08
N LYS A 277 -27.11 -17.29 6.02
CA LYS A 277 -27.90 -16.71 4.92
C LYS A 277 -27.70 -17.51 3.62
N ALA A 278 -28.70 -17.49 2.73
CA ALA A 278 -28.52 -17.99 1.36
C ALA A 278 -28.18 -16.84 0.40
N THR A 279 -28.87 -15.70 0.51
CA THR A 279 -28.44 -14.44 -0.09
C THR A 279 -27.66 -13.61 0.93
N PRO A 280 -26.35 -13.32 0.73
CA PRO A 280 -25.58 -12.49 1.65
C PRO A 280 -26.10 -11.04 1.68
N ASP A 281 -26.30 -10.48 2.88
CA ASP A 281 -26.44 -9.02 3.02
C ASP A 281 -25.03 -8.39 2.97
N TYR A 282 -24.69 -7.83 1.82
CA TYR A 282 -23.41 -7.16 1.55
C TYR A 282 -23.22 -5.89 2.38
N THR A 283 -24.30 -5.18 2.72
CA THR A 283 -24.24 -3.96 3.53
C THR A 283 -23.78 -4.30 4.95
N TYR A 284 -24.34 -5.36 5.54
CA TYR A 284 -23.86 -5.89 6.82
C TYR A 284 -22.39 -6.32 6.76
N LEU A 285 -21.99 -7.05 5.71
CA LEU A 285 -20.61 -7.54 5.54
C LEU A 285 -19.58 -6.41 5.37
N ARG A 286 -19.95 -5.30 4.75
CA ARG A 286 -19.11 -4.09 4.71
C ARG A 286 -19.07 -3.41 6.07
N GLU A 287 -20.23 -3.19 6.69
CA GLU A 287 -20.32 -2.41 7.94
C GLU A 287 -19.58 -3.07 9.12
N ILE A 288 -19.50 -4.41 9.21
CA ILE A 288 -18.67 -5.08 10.23
C ILE A 288 -17.17 -4.79 10.05
N PHE A 289 -16.68 -4.65 8.81
CA PHE A 289 -15.30 -4.29 8.52
C PHE A 289 -15.05 -2.78 8.62
N LEU A 290 -16.00 -1.94 8.18
CA LEU A 290 -15.92 -0.48 8.31
C LEU A 290 -15.99 -0.02 9.78
N ARG A 291 -16.72 -0.73 10.65
CA ARG A 291 -16.69 -0.50 12.11
C ARG A 291 -15.35 -0.86 12.72
N LEU A 292 -14.79 -2.00 12.31
CA LEU A 292 -13.45 -2.40 12.73
C LEU A 292 -12.40 -1.37 12.30
N PHE A 293 -12.40 -0.97 11.02
CA PHE A 293 -11.49 0.03 10.44
C PHE A 293 -11.49 1.35 11.23
N ARG A 294 -12.69 1.88 11.53
CA ARG A 294 -12.88 3.08 12.37
C ARG A 294 -12.38 2.87 13.80
N ARG A 295 -12.62 1.70 14.40
CA ARG A 295 -12.21 1.38 15.78
C ARG A 295 -10.69 1.27 15.95
N GLU A 296 -9.98 0.73 14.96
CA GLU A 296 -8.51 0.69 14.96
C GLU A 296 -7.87 2.05 14.60
N GLY A 297 -8.68 3.11 14.39
CA GLY A 297 -8.20 4.46 14.08
C GLY A 297 -7.62 4.63 12.67
N PHE A 298 -7.87 3.70 11.75
CA PHE A 298 -7.34 3.79 10.39
C PHE A 298 -8.02 4.90 9.58
N LYS A 299 -7.22 5.58 8.74
CA LYS A 299 -7.69 6.55 7.75
C LYS A 299 -7.85 5.87 6.40
N ASP A 300 -8.91 6.20 5.67
CA ASP A 300 -9.04 5.85 4.26
C ASP A 300 -8.28 6.87 3.42
N ASP A 301 -6.97 6.67 3.37
CA ASP A 301 -6.00 7.39 2.55
C ASP A 301 -5.66 6.63 1.25
N GLN A 302 -6.28 5.46 1.03
CA GLN A 302 -5.98 4.51 -0.04
C GLN A 302 -4.49 4.08 -0.14
N ILE A 303 -3.75 4.14 0.97
CA ILE A 303 -2.36 3.65 1.08
C ILE A 303 -2.37 2.20 1.57
N TYR A 304 -1.77 1.32 0.76
CA TYR A 304 -1.65 -0.12 0.98
C TYR A 304 -0.19 -0.51 1.28
N ASP A 305 0.04 -1.71 1.81
CA ASP A 305 1.37 -2.16 2.27
C ASP A 305 2.43 -2.18 1.14
N TRP A 306 2.01 -2.30 -0.11
CA TRP A 306 2.87 -2.30 -1.29
C TRP A 306 3.11 -0.91 -1.89
N THR A 307 2.34 0.12 -1.51
CA THR A 307 2.46 1.48 -2.07
C THR A 307 3.89 2.00 -1.92
N PHE A 308 4.42 1.98 -0.70
CA PHE A 308 5.79 2.40 -0.40
C PHE A 308 6.88 1.56 -1.08
N LYS A 309 6.60 0.27 -1.34
CA LYS A 309 7.56 -0.62 -2.03
C LYS A 309 7.62 -0.30 -3.51
N GLN A 310 6.47 -0.09 -4.16
CA GLN A 310 6.41 0.29 -5.56
C GLN A 310 7.05 1.66 -5.81
N GLU A 311 6.82 2.63 -4.91
CA GLU A 311 7.52 3.92 -4.93
C GLU A 311 9.05 3.73 -4.84
N ALA A 312 9.55 2.94 -3.87
CA ALA A 312 10.97 2.68 -3.70
C ALA A 312 11.61 1.89 -4.85
N GLU A 313 10.90 0.95 -5.47
CA GLU A 313 11.38 0.15 -6.60
C GLU A 313 11.36 0.95 -7.91
N LEU A 314 10.36 1.81 -8.14
CA LEU A 314 10.34 2.74 -9.26
C LEU A 314 11.51 3.74 -9.19
N LEU A 315 11.83 4.24 -8.00
CA LEU A 315 13.02 5.09 -7.79
C LEU A 315 14.33 4.34 -8.06
N ARG A 316 14.43 3.06 -7.68
CA ARG A 316 15.63 2.23 -7.91
C ARG A 316 15.82 1.83 -9.38
N GLN A 317 14.76 1.45 -10.08
CA GLN A 317 14.85 0.97 -11.48
C GLN A 317 15.25 2.06 -12.49
N HIS A 318 15.17 3.34 -12.11
CA HIS A 318 15.50 4.48 -12.97
C HIS A 318 16.75 5.26 -12.53
N CYS A 319 17.44 4.79 -11.48
CA CYS A 319 18.84 5.12 -11.19
C CYS A 319 19.69 3.84 -11.34
N PRO A 320 20.01 3.42 -12.57
CA PRO A 320 21.09 2.44 -12.78
C PRO A 320 22.43 3.06 -12.36
N ASP A 321 23.30 2.27 -11.73
CA ASP A 321 24.72 2.62 -11.61
C ASP A 321 25.30 2.84 -13.02
N SER A 322 26.18 3.83 -13.16
CA SER A 322 26.55 4.39 -14.46
C SER A 322 27.52 3.51 -15.27
N THR A 323 26.99 2.55 -16.03
CA THR A 323 27.68 1.90 -17.15
C THR A 323 26.75 1.67 -18.34
N ASP A 324 27.03 2.43 -19.41
CA ASP A 324 26.74 2.21 -20.84
C ASP A 324 25.32 2.26 -21.46
N GLN A 325 25.29 2.98 -22.59
CA GLN A 325 24.41 2.91 -23.78
C GLN A 325 22.97 3.44 -23.71
N ASP A 326 22.86 4.73 -24.03
CA ASP A 326 21.97 5.32 -25.05
C ASP A 326 20.97 4.40 -25.80
N HIS A 327 19.66 4.65 -25.65
CA HIS A 327 18.89 5.56 -26.55
C HIS A 327 17.35 5.43 -26.42
N LEU A 328 16.63 6.45 -26.90
CA LEU A 328 15.19 6.52 -27.22
C LEU A 328 14.15 6.09 -26.15
N PHE A 329 13.69 7.05 -25.35
CA PHE A 329 12.25 7.37 -25.19
C PHE A 329 12.07 8.81 -24.65
N PRO A 330 11.01 9.57 -25.03
CA PRO A 330 10.79 10.93 -24.52
C PRO A 330 10.35 10.93 -23.04
N ARG A 331 11.04 11.71 -22.19
CA ARG A 331 10.80 11.74 -20.73
C ARG A 331 9.43 12.32 -20.33
N ASP A 332 8.86 13.19 -21.15
CA ASP A 332 7.65 13.96 -20.82
C ASP A 332 6.40 13.09 -20.59
N GLN A 333 6.29 11.97 -21.30
CA GLN A 333 5.20 11.02 -21.08
C GLN A 333 5.32 10.27 -19.73
N PHE A 334 6.54 10.04 -19.24
CA PHE A 334 6.78 9.37 -17.95
C PHE A 334 6.41 10.29 -16.78
N ILE A 335 6.78 11.58 -16.86
CA ILE A 335 6.39 12.58 -15.87
C ILE A 335 4.85 12.68 -15.80
N TYR A 336 4.16 12.67 -16.93
CA TYR A 336 2.68 12.68 -16.97
C TYR A 336 2.02 11.44 -16.32
N ILE A 337 2.70 10.29 -16.30
CA ILE A 337 2.20 9.07 -15.63
C ILE A 337 2.44 9.13 -14.11
N ILE A 338 3.58 9.67 -13.68
CA ILE A 338 3.95 9.82 -12.26
C ILE A 338 3.12 10.93 -11.59
N VAL A 339 3.01 12.12 -12.20
CA VAL A 339 2.21 13.24 -11.69
C VAL A 339 0.71 12.94 -11.70
N ALA A 340 0.27 11.94 -12.47
CA ALA A 340 -1.12 11.49 -12.49
C ALA A 340 -1.53 10.60 -11.31
N MET A 341 -0.66 10.26 -10.35
CA MET A 341 -0.83 9.08 -9.47
C MET A 341 -1.29 9.31 -8.01
N HIS A 342 -1.71 10.53 -7.64
CA HIS A 342 -2.02 11.02 -6.26
C HIS A 342 -0.80 11.48 -5.45
N SER A 343 -1.07 12.12 -4.30
CA SER A 343 -0.10 12.85 -3.48
C SER A 343 1.04 12.00 -2.90
N PRO A 344 2.27 12.54 -2.80
CA PRO A 344 3.32 11.94 -1.97
C PRO A 344 2.89 12.00 -0.50
N SER A 345 2.94 10.86 0.19
CA SER A 345 2.75 10.85 1.63
C SER A 345 3.92 11.54 2.35
N PRO A 346 3.74 12.06 3.58
CA PRO A 346 4.86 12.54 4.39
C PRO A 346 5.96 11.49 4.65
N GLN A 347 5.67 10.20 4.47
CA GLN A 347 6.65 9.12 4.58
C GLN A 347 7.53 9.04 3.32
N LEU A 348 6.98 9.32 2.13
CA LEU A 348 7.76 9.43 0.89
C LEU A 348 8.68 10.66 0.91
N LEU A 349 8.20 11.80 1.43
CA LEU A 349 9.03 13.00 1.64
C LEU A 349 10.23 12.72 2.57
N ARG A 350 10.03 11.96 3.65
CA ARG A 350 11.11 11.51 4.54
C ARG A 350 12.07 10.51 3.89
N ALA A 351 11.57 9.60 3.06
CA ALA A 351 12.43 8.69 2.30
C ALA A 351 13.37 9.48 1.39
N LEU A 352 12.83 10.44 0.61
CA LEU A 352 13.62 11.33 -0.26
C LEU A 352 14.69 12.11 0.52
N ARG A 353 14.34 12.65 1.70
CA ARG A 353 15.26 13.34 2.62
C ARG A 353 16.46 12.46 3.04
N THR A 354 16.26 11.16 3.25
CA THR A 354 17.37 10.23 3.58
C THR A 354 18.24 9.87 2.37
N SER A 355 17.68 9.74 1.17
CA SER A 355 18.46 9.41 -0.03
C SER A 355 19.36 10.54 -0.55
N ILE A 356 19.09 11.79 -0.17
CA ILE A 356 19.86 12.97 -0.63
C ILE A 356 21.04 13.29 0.31
N SER A 357 21.08 12.72 1.52
CA SER A 357 22.09 13.04 2.55
C SER A 357 22.85 11.81 3.04
N ALA A 358 23.71 11.26 2.17
CA ALA A 358 24.64 10.18 2.49
C ALA A 358 26.10 10.56 2.19
N PRO A 359 26.78 11.32 3.08
CA PRO A 359 28.23 11.47 3.01
C PRO A 359 28.91 10.14 3.38
N ASN A 360 29.91 9.72 2.60
CA ASN A 360 30.64 8.47 2.83
C ASN A 360 31.38 8.48 4.19
N VAL A 361 30.95 7.64 5.13
CA VAL A 361 31.70 7.33 6.35
C VAL A 361 31.99 5.83 6.40
N THR A 362 33.10 5.44 5.79
CA THR A 362 33.71 4.13 6.05
C THR A 362 34.19 4.07 7.49
N ASN A 363 33.86 3.02 8.25
CA ASN A 363 34.65 2.70 9.43
C ASN A 363 34.75 1.19 9.68
N ARG A 364 35.86 0.77 10.30
CA ARG A 364 36.32 -0.62 10.31
C ARG A 364 35.88 -1.38 11.57
N LEU A 365 35.70 -2.69 11.42
CA LEU A 365 35.57 -3.64 12.53
C LEU A 365 36.90 -3.78 13.29
N CYS A 366 36.87 -3.63 14.61
CA CYS A 366 37.87 -4.11 15.58
C CYS A 366 37.13 -4.56 16.85
N ALA A 367 37.74 -5.43 17.67
CA ALA A 367 37.08 -6.11 18.79
C ALA A 367 37.94 -6.13 20.07
N ASN A 368 37.33 -6.38 21.25
CA ASN A 368 37.71 -7.42 22.25
C ASN A 368 37.33 -7.16 23.74
N THR A 369 36.71 -8.20 24.33
CA THR A 369 36.95 -8.82 25.67
C THR A 369 36.72 -8.13 27.04
N ARG A 370 35.71 -8.68 27.77
CA ARG A 370 35.75 -9.31 29.13
C ARG A 370 36.40 -8.63 30.36
N SER A 371 35.63 -8.50 31.46
CA SER A 371 35.76 -9.21 32.79
C SER A 371 34.95 -8.48 33.90
N VAL A 372 34.02 -9.12 34.64
CA VAL A 372 34.11 -9.98 35.86
C VAL A 372 34.41 -9.20 37.19
N SER A 373 33.63 -9.48 38.24
CA SER A 373 33.58 -8.85 39.59
C SER A 373 34.33 -9.69 40.66
N PRO A 374 34.37 -9.42 42.02
CA PRO A 374 33.19 -9.28 42.94
C PRO A 374 33.30 -8.54 44.35
N ILE A 375 32.14 -8.11 44.90
CA ILE A 375 31.62 -8.28 46.31
C ILE A 375 32.23 -7.59 47.59
N SER A 376 31.51 -6.57 48.12
CA SER A 376 31.11 -6.27 49.56
C SER A 376 32.14 -6.08 50.71
N ARG A 377 31.89 -5.52 51.94
CA ARG A 377 30.73 -4.97 52.75
C ARG A 377 31.17 -3.63 53.45
N ILE A 378 30.38 -2.84 54.21
CA ILE A 378 29.97 -2.93 55.65
C ILE A 378 29.01 -1.73 56.00
N THR A 379 28.31 -1.74 57.17
CA THR A 379 27.27 -0.78 57.68
C THR A 379 27.65 -0.16 59.07
N PRO A 380 26.81 0.58 59.87
CA PRO A 380 25.55 1.35 59.70
C PRO A 380 25.76 2.89 59.99
N HIS A 381 25.11 3.75 60.83
CA HIS A 381 23.98 3.78 61.82
C HIS A 381 23.55 5.25 62.22
N VAL A 382 22.58 5.45 63.16
CA VAL A 382 22.19 6.69 63.96
C VAL A 382 21.42 7.83 63.20
N GLN A 383 20.11 8.12 63.39
CA GLN A 383 19.30 8.75 64.50
C GLN A 383 19.40 10.32 64.59
N THR A 384 18.41 11.19 64.99
CA THR A 384 16.99 11.12 65.48
C THR A 384 16.28 12.53 65.62
N TYR A 385 14.98 12.54 66.00
CA TYR A 385 14.14 13.63 66.65
C TYR A 385 13.50 14.78 65.80
N ARG A 386 12.42 15.51 66.21
CA ARG A 386 11.07 15.20 66.78
C ARG A 386 10.16 16.48 66.93
N ASN A 387 8.89 16.30 67.38
CA ASN A 387 7.90 17.26 67.95
C ASN A 387 7.07 18.10 66.91
N ASN A 388 5.73 18.21 66.92
CA ASN A 388 4.66 18.55 67.93
C ASN A 388 4.42 20.08 68.04
N SER A 389 3.20 20.67 68.11
CA SER A 389 1.77 20.24 68.03
C SER A 389 0.88 21.51 67.70
N SER A 390 -0.46 21.71 67.83
CA SER A 390 -1.67 20.99 68.31
C SER A 390 -2.99 21.71 67.81
N HIS A 391 -4.19 21.14 68.06
CA HIS A 391 -5.57 21.75 68.16
C HIS A 391 -6.18 22.58 66.98
N ALA A 392 -7.49 22.57 66.64
CA ALA A 392 -8.68 21.79 67.04
C ALA A 392 -9.70 21.62 65.86
N ARG A 393 -10.95 21.17 66.09
CA ARG A 393 -11.92 20.59 65.11
C ARG A 393 -13.32 21.26 65.19
N PRO A 394 -14.24 21.20 64.18
CA PRO A 394 -14.83 19.93 63.67
C PRO A 394 -15.29 19.81 62.19
N VAL A 395 -15.11 18.57 61.66
CA VAL A 395 -15.96 17.78 60.74
C VAL A 395 -16.79 18.46 59.62
N ARG A 396 -16.30 18.37 58.37
CA ARG A 396 -17.09 17.86 57.22
C ARG A 396 -16.18 17.09 56.25
N MET A 397 -16.77 16.40 55.26
CA MET A 397 -16.15 15.29 54.49
C MET A 397 -14.80 15.63 53.82
N VAL A 398 -13.88 14.65 53.79
CA VAL A 398 -12.55 14.73 53.13
C VAL A 398 -12.40 13.58 52.11
N PRO A 399 -11.74 13.76 50.95
CA PRO A 399 -11.59 12.73 49.93
C PRO A 399 -10.80 11.49 50.40
N ARG A 400 -11.10 10.33 49.79
CA ARG A 400 -10.49 9.03 50.13
C ARG A 400 -9.12 8.87 49.49
N ALA A 401 -8.07 9.34 50.18
CA ALA A 401 -6.67 9.09 49.81
C ALA A 401 -6.31 7.59 49.82
N HIS A 402 -5.20 7.25 49.15
CA HIS A 402 -4.82 5.87 48.85
C HIS A 402 -4.66 4.97 50.09
N THR A 403 -5.24 3.76 50.03
CA THR A 403 -4.89 2.65 50.92
C THR A 403 -3.50 2.11 50.56
N ALA A 404 -2.65 1.87 51.57
CA ALA A 404 -1.29 1.36 51.38
C ALA A 404 -1.24 -0.07 50.81
N LYS A 405 -0.09 -0.44 50.23
CA LYS A 405 0.16 -1.81 49.72
C LYS A 405 0.08 -2.85 50.85
N PRO A 406 -0.40 -4.09 50.56
CA PRO A 406 -0.27 -5.21 51.48
C PRO A 406 1.20 -5.51 51.82
N ALA A 407 1.47 -5.80 53.09
CA ALA A 407 2.80 -6.13 53.59
C ALA A 407 3.06 -7.65 53.57
N SER A 408 3.05 -8.26 52.38
CA SER A 408 3.61 -9.60 52.17
C SER A 408 4.62 -9.58 51.02
N ARG A 409 5.78 -10.20 51.25
CA ARG A 409 6.81 -10.47 50.21
C ARG A 409 6.98 -11.97 50.00
N ASP A 410 5.87 -12.70 50.10
CA ASP A 410 5.82 -14.06 49.58
C ASP A 410 5.62 -13.98 48.07
N ARG A 411 6.73 -14.10 47.35
CA ARG A 411 6.76 -14.42 45.92
C ARG A 411 7.46 -15.77 45.85
N GLY A 412 6.82 -16.71 45.15
CA GLY A 412 7.41 -18.01 44.84
C GLY A 412 8.73 -17.91 44.07
N PRO A 413 9.40 -19.05 43.81
CA PRO A 413 10.75 -19.09 43.26
C PRO A 413 10.90 -18.26 41.97
N GLN A 414 12.08 -17.66 41.79
CA GLN A 414 12.36 -16.79 40.66
C GLN A 414 12.19 -17.51 39.32
N SER A 415 11.55 -16.84 38.36
CA SER A 415 11.65 -17.23 36.95
C SER A 415 13.10 -17.07 36.48
N THR A 416 13.54 -17.99 35.62
CA THR A 416 14.86 -18.00 34.98
C THR A 416 14.83 -17.46 33.55
N GLU A 417 13.80 -16.70 33.18
CA GLU A 417 13.64 -16.11 31.85
C GLU A 417 14.30 -14.73 31.76
N ASP A 418 15.45 -14.65 31.04
CA ASP A 418 16.12 -13.39 30.68
C ASP A 418 15.35 -12.62 29.58
N THR A 419 14.12 -12.23 29.88
CA THR A 419 13.25 -11.41 29.00
C THR A 419 12.93 -10.05 29.62
N GLN A 420 13.93 -9.41 30.23
CA GLN A 420 13.84 -7.98 30.55
C GLN A 420 14.15 -7.14 29.30
N THR A 421 13.17 -7.04 28.41
CA THR A 421 13.23 -6.18 27.23
C THR A 421 13.44 -4.73 27.65
N ASP A 422 14.60 -4.16 27.34
CA ASP A 422 14.83 -2.72 27.51
C ASP A 422 14.03 -1.94 26.45
N PHE A 423 13.05 -1.17 26.91
CA PHE A 423 12.23 -0.33 26.05
C PHE A 423 12.98 0.92 25.54
N ALA A 424 14.12 1.29 26.12
CA ALA A 424 14.99 2.32 25.55
C ALA A 424 15.74 1.78 24.31
N ALA A 425 16.27 0.56 24.38
CA ALA A 425 16.92 -0.13 23.25
C ALA A 425 15.97 -0.45 22.07
N LEU A 426 14.65 -0.39 22.26
CA LEU A 426 13.65 -0.63 21.22
C LEU A 426 13.14 0.65 20.52
N ASN A 427 13.69 1.82 20.83
CA ASN A 427 13.27 3.10 20.26
C ASN A 427 13.86 3.36 18.86
N VAL A 428 13.53 2.51 17.89
CA VAL A 428 14.01 2.57 16.48
C VAL A 428 13.62 3.88 15.76
N LEU A 429 12.70 4.66 16.31
CA LEU A 429 12.24 5.95 15.77
C LEU A 429 12.73 7.17 16.60
N GLY A 430 13.50 6.96 17.68
CA GLY A 430 13.87 8.00 18.65
C GLY A 430 14.78 9.10 18.10
N ASN A 431 15.48 8.83 17.00
CA ASN A 431 16.37 9.79 16.32
C ASN A 431 15.70 10.45 15.09
N ILE A 432 14.38 10.33 14.92
CA ILE A 432 13.65 11.08 13.90
C ILE A 432 13.35 12.48 14.47
N PRO A 433 13.95 13.56 13.93
CA PRO A 433 13.60 14.91 14.37
C PRO A 433 12.14 15.21 14.05
N ALA A 434 11.51 16.05 14.88
CA ALA A 434 10.18 16.58 14.60
C ALA A 434 10.13 17.26 13.22
N PRO A 435 8.97 17.28 12.53
CA PRO A 435 8.83 18.04 11.28
C PRO A 435 9.25 19.51 11.50
N THR A 436 9.95 20.10 10.54
CA THR A 436 10.36 21.51 10.64
C THR A 436 9.13 22.38 10.48
N THR A 437 8.87 23.22 11.47
CA THR A 437 7.79 24.22 11.43
C THR A 437 8.29 25.65 11.28
N ALA A 438 9.52 25.94 11.70
CA ALA A 438 10.12 27.26 11.66
C ALA A 438 11.64 27.26 11.37
N ILE A 439 12.11 28.37 10.80
CA ILE A 439 13.51 28.72 10.64
C ILE A 439 13.96 29.52 11.87
N ASP A 440 14.98 29.04 12.56
CA ASP A 440 15.55 29.66 13.77
C ASP A 440 16.56 30.76 13.42
N ALA A 441 17.45 30.51 12.45
CA ALA A 441 18.42 31.50 11.98
C ALA A 441 18.73 31.37 10.49
N CYS A 442 18.78 32.52 9.80
CA CYS A 442 19.35 32.64 8.46
C CYS A 442 20.81 33.06 8.58
N LEU A 443 21.73 32.30 7.98
CA LEU A 443 23.17 32.56 8.00
C LEU A 443 23.67 33.00 6.62
N ASP A 444 24.93 33.43 6.56
CA ASP A 444 25.59 33.76 5.30
C ASP A 444 25.89 32.50 4.46
N ASN A 445 26.07 31.34 5.11
CA ASN A 445 26.48 30.07 4.51
C ASN A 445 25.49 28.91 4.73
N GLY A 446 24.27 29.19 5.19
CA GLY A 446 23.30 28.17 5.55
C GLY A 446 22.07 28.65 6.33
N PHE A 447 21.39 27.71 6.98
CA PHE A 447 20.17 27.91 7.78
C PHE A 447 20.17 27.01 9.02
N HIS A 448 19.66 27.51 10.15
CA HIS A 448 19.28 26.71 11.32
C HIS A 448 17.75 26.60 11.39
N LEU A 449 17.26 25.41 11.76
CA LEU A 449 15.84 25.10 11.86
C LEU A 449 15.47 24.69 13.30
N ASP A 450 14.20 24.90 13.66
CA ASP A 450 13.61 24.63 14.98
C ASP A 450 13.90 23.21 15.55
N ASN A 451 13.88 22.19 14.69
CA ASN A 451 14.17 20.79 15.03
C ASN A 451 15.67 20.47 15.17
N GLY A 452 16.54 21.49 15.24
CA GLY A 452 17.99 21.35 15.38
C GLY A 452 18.74 21.00 14.09
N LEU A 453 18.05 20.87 12.95
CA LEU A 453 18.72 20.68 11.67
C LEU A 453 19.50 21.95 11.29
N LYS A 454 20.71 21.75 10.79
CA LYS A 454 21.57 22.82 10.26
C LYS A 454 21.93 22.50 8.82
N LEU A 455 21.45 23.31 7.88
CA LEU A 455 21.97 23.33 6.53
C LEU A 455 23.20 24.22 6.54
N THR A 456 24.34 23.69 6.12
CA THR A 456 25.62 24.39 6.00
C THR A 456 26.28 24.00 4.66
N ASN A 457 27.47 24.55 4.38
CA ASN A 457 28.25 24.31 3.16
C ASN A 457 27.72 25.00 1.89
N GLY A 458 26.94 26.09 2.02
CA GLY A 458 26.52 26.86 0.86
C GLY A 458 25.21 26.38 0.22
N ASP A 459 24.34 25.71 0.98
CA ASP A 459 23.07 25.16 0.48
C ASP A 459 21.88 26.09 0.74
N GLY A 460 21.01 26.21 -0.27
CA GLY A 460 19.69 26.82 -0.12
C GLY A 460 18.73 25.89 0.60
N LEU A 461 17.62 26.47 1.07
CA LEU A 461 16.58 25.76 1.82
C LEU A 461 15.28 25.75 1.01
N LEU A 462 14.68 24.58 0.83
CA LEU A 462 13.30 24.45 0.34
C LEU A 462 12.45 23.76 1.41
N LEU A 463 11.42 24.46 1.89
CA LEU A 463 10.43 23.98 2.86
C LEU A 463 9.12 23.68 2.14
N VAL A 464 8.66 22.43 2.20
CA VAL A 464 7.37 22.02 1.61
C VAL A 464 6.72 20.96 2.51
N GLY A 465 5.46 21.17 2.91
CA GLY A 465 4.68 20.17 3.66
C GLY A 465 5.21 19.84 5.06
N GLY A 466 5.95 20.75 5.70
CA GLY A 466 6.58 20.54 7.02
C GLY A 466 7.88 19.74 7.01
N GLU A 467 8.47 19.50 5.83
CA GLU A 467 9.79 18.87 5.68
C GLU A 467 10.77 19.84 4.98
N ALA A 468 12.06 19.72 5.30
CA ALA A 468 13.12 20.60 4.84
C ALA A 468 14.11 19.88 3.92
N PHE A 469 14.43 20.51 2.78
CA PHE A 469 15.29 19.98 1.73
C PHE A 469 16.43 20.97 1.41
N SER A 470 17.61 20.44 1.09
CA SER A 470 18.67 21.23 0.43
C SER A 470 18.24 21.58 -0.99
N TRP A 471 18.48 22.83 -1.41
CA TRP A 471 18.03 23.38 -2.67
C TRP A 471 19.18 24.16 -3.34
N ARG A 472 19.57 23.73 -4.55
CA ARG A 472 20.64 24.34 -5.35
C ARG A 472 20.14 24.75 -6.75
N PRO A 473 19.28 25.77 -6.86
CA PRO A 473 18.77 26.27 -8.14
C PRO A 473 19.84 26.79 -9.12
N TRP A 474 21.07 27.03 -8.64
CA TRP A 474 22.25 27.40 -9.43
C TRP A 474 23.08 26.21 -9.94
N THR A 475 22.62 24.97 -9.80
CA THR A 475 23.29 23.79 -10.39
C THR A 475 22.39 23.14 -11.44
N ALA A 476 22.64 23.43 -12.72
CA ALA A 476 21.93 22.86 -13.85
C ALA A 476 22.49 21.48 -14.27
N MET A 477 21.65 20.66 -14.90
CA MET A 477 22.05 19.43 -15.60
C MET A 477 23.02 19.79 -16.75
N GLY A 478 24.33 19.64 -16.51
CA GLY A 478 25.41 20.08 -17.41
C GLY A 478 26.45 21.02 -16.76
N GLY A 479 26.19 21.55 -15.56
CA GLY A 479 27.20 22.21 -14.71
C GLY A 479 27.47 23.71 -14.95
N GLU A 480 27.05 24.31 -16.07
CA GLU A 480 27.55 25.63 -16.49
C GLU A 480 26.75 26.89 -16.04
N LYS A 481 25.70 26.78 -15.20
CA LYS A 481 24.82 27.93 -14.83
C LYS A 481 25.01 28.47 -13.40
N ASN A 482 26.15 29.10 -13.13
CA ASN A 482 26.42 29.75 -11.83
C ASN A 482 25.57 31.02 -11.53
N ALA A 483 24.93 31.62 -12.54
CA ALA A 483 24.17 32.87 -12.40
C ALA A 483 22.66 32.65 -12.45
N MET A 484 21.96 32.95 -11.34
CA MET A 484 20.49 32.94 -11.24
C MET A 484 19.84 34.29 -11.62
N VAL A 485 20.63 35.25 -12.12
CA VAL A 485 20.15 36.57 -12.55
C VAL A 485 20.46 36.72 -14.04
N ASN A 486 19.41 36.90 -14.84
CA ASN A 486 19.55 37.01 -16.29
C ASN A 486 20.16 38.36 -16.72
N LYS A 487 20.46 38.51 -18.02
CA LYS A 487 21.04 39.74 -18.60
C LYS A 487 20.17 41.01 -18.45
N LYS A 488 18.94 40.89 -17.92
CA LYS A 488 18.00 42.00 -17.63
C LYS A 488 17.89 42.31 -16.12
N GLY A 489 18.73 41.69 -15.28
CA GLY A 489 18.69 41.87 -13.82
C GLY A 489 17.53 41.15 -13.13
N GLN A 490 16.87 40.20 -13.80
CA GLN A 490 15.72 39.45 -13.28
C GLN A 490 16.16 38.08 -12.76
N PHE A 491 15.54 37.61 -11.67
CA PHE A 491 15.76 36.26 -11.16
C PHE A 491 15.17 35.22 -12.13
N GLU A 492 16.00 34.29 -12.59
CA GLU A 492 15.65 33.29 -13.58
C GLU A 492 16.35 31.97 -13.25
N VAL A 493 15.55 30.91 -13.10
CA VAL A 493 16.00 29.54 -12.80
C VAL A 493 15.27 28.56 -13.71
N ASP A 494 15.84 27.36 -13.86
CA ASP A 494 15.26 26.28 -14.66
C ASP A 494 13.95 25.75 -14.05
N GLU A 495 13.01 25.25 -14.86
CA GLU A 495 11.74 24.70 -14.38
C GLU A 495 11.97 23.55 -13.38
N GLN A 496 13.05 22.79 -13.60
CA GLN A 496 13.48 21.68 -12.74
C GLN A 496 13.75 22.12 -11.28
N ALA A 497 14.10 23.39 -11.04
CA ALA A 497 14.31 23.92 -9.69
C ALA A 497 13.03 23.91 -8.83
N TRP A 498 11.85 23.83 -9.46
CA TRP A 498 10.53 23.79 -8.81
C TRP A 498 9.92 22.40 -8.74
N GLY A 499 10.63 21.35 -9.21
CA GLY A 499 10.06 20.00 -9.37
C GLY A 499 9.36 19.43 -8.12
N LEU A 500 9.90 19.69 -6.93
CA LEU A 500 9.30 19.28 -5.65
C LEU A 500 7.92 19.92 -5.39
N LEU A 501 7.68 21.16 -5.83
CA LEU A 501 6.37 21.81 -5.74
C LEU A 501 5.35 21.20 -6.70
N GLY A 502 5.81 20.69 -7.85
CA GLY A 502 4.97 19.96 -8.79
C GLY A 502 4.45 18.63 -8.24
N LEU A 503 5.20 18.00 -7.32
CA LEU A 503 4.90 16.70 -6.71
C LEU A 503 3.92 16.78 -5.53
N VAL A 504 4.00 17.79 -4.66
CA VAL A 504 3.21 17.82 -3.41
C VAL A 504 1.73 18.15 -3.65
N TRP A 505 0.83 17.47 -2.93
CA TRP A 505 -0.61 17.77 -2.91
C TRP A 505 -1.24 17.54 -1.50
N PRO A 506 -2.07 18.46 -0.96
CA PRO A 506 -2.50 19.73 -1.55
C PRO A 506 -1.31 20.64 -1.86
N ARG A 507 -1.40 21.36 -2.99
CA ARG A 507 -0.34 22.28 -3.38
C ARG A 507 -0.33 23.48 -2.43
N PRO A 508 0.83 24.07 -2.14
CA PRO A 508 0.90 25.30 -1.36
C PRO A 508 0.17 26.42 -2.10
N ASP A 509 -0.70 27.11 -1.39
CA ASP A 509 -1.46 28.28 -1.84
C ASP A 509 -0.56 29.51 -2.02
N LEU A 510 0.63 29.48 -1.41
CA LEU A 510 1.67 30.51 -1.45
C LEU A 510 3.09 29.89 -1.41
N LEU A 511 3.96 30.35 -2.30
CA LEU A 511 5.41 30.15 -2.26
C LEU A 511 6.10 31.47 -1.91
N ILE A 512 6.85 31.47 -0.82
CA ILE A 512 7.67 32.63 -0.39
C ILE A 512 9.11 32.40 -0.88
N ILE A 513 9.65 33.30 -1.70
CA ILE A 513 11.03 33.22 -2.20
C ILE A 513 11.92 34.22 -1.48
N GLY A 514 12.94 33.73 -0.77
CA GLY A 514 14.00 34.53 -0.15
C GLY A 514 15.24 34.60 -1.04
N MET A 515 15.63 35.78 -1.51
CA MET A 515 16.70 35.98 -2.51
C MET A 515 18.09 36.32 -1.93
N GLY A 516 18.35 35.98 -0.67
CA GLY A 516 19.58 36.33 0.04
C GLY A 516 19.50 37.75 0.62
N ALA A 517 20.58 38.53 0.51
CA ALA A 517 20.67 39.89 1.04
C ALA A 517 20.00 40.97 0.17
N SER A 518 19.49 40.64 -1.02
CA SER A 518 18.88 41.60 -1.95
C SER A 518 17.73 40.97 -2.73
N VAL A 519 16.74 41.77 -3.09
CA VAL A 519 15.54 41.33 -3.82
C VAL A 519 15.71 41.59 -5.31
N PHE A 520 15.36 40.61 -6.14
CA PHE A 520 15.35 40.73 -7.60
C PHE A 520 13.95 40.47 -8.16
N PRO A 521 13.52 41.18 -9.22
CA PRO A 521 12.25 40.89 -9.87
C PRO A 521 12.32 39.52 -10.56
N LEU A 522 11.32 38.66 -10.37
CA LEU A 522 11.20 37.39 -11.11
C LEU A 522 11.11 37.66 -12.62
N SER A 523 11.78 36.82 -13.41
CA SER A 523 11.60 36.79 -14.86
C SER A 523 10.13 36.44 -15.21
N PRO A 524 9.63 36.90 -16.36
CA PRO A 524 8.31 36.46 -16.86
C PRO A 524 8.21 34.94 -17.05
N GLU A 525 9.34 34.27 -17.25
CA GLU A 525 9.42 32.82 -17.45
C GLU A 525 9.22 32.08 -16.12
N THR A 526 10.07 32.34 -15.13
CA THR A 526 9.97 31.75 -13.80
C THR A 526 8.63 32.07 -13.13
N ARG A 527 8.06 33.27 -13.36
CA ARG A 527 6.70 33.60 -12.90
C ARG A 527 5.62 32.76 -13.61
N ARG A 528 5.75 32.48 -14.92
CA ARG A 528 4.82 31.58 -15.63
C ARG A 528 4.90 30.14 -15.13
N GLN A 529 6.10 29.64 -14.85
CA GLN A 529 6.33 28.29 -14.30
C GLN A 529 5.69 28.11 -12.92
N ILE A 530 5.87 29.06 -11.99
CA ILE A 530 5.25 28.95 -10.67
C ILE A 530 3.72 29.10 -10.76
N ASN A 531 3.23 30.02 -11.60
CA ASN A 531 1.80 30.20 -11.83
C ASN A 531 1.14 28.96 -12.49
N SER A 532 1.84 28.21 -13.35
CA SER A 532 1.29 27.00 -14.01
C SER A 532 1.10 25.83 -13.03
N LEU A 533 1.84 25.84 -11.91
CA LEU A 533 1.60 24.94 -10.78
C LEU A 533 0.33 25.30 -9.99
N GLY A 534 -0.26 26.48 -10.22
CA GLY A 534 -1.39 27.01 -9.45
C GLY A 534 -0.99 27.71 -8.14
N VAL A 535 0.31 27.93 -7.93
CA VAL A 535 0.89 28.47 -6.69
C VAL A 535 1.07 29.98 -6.83
N ARG A 536 0.63 30.78 -5.85
CA ARG A 536 0.95 32.22 -5.81
C ARG A 536 2.40 32.41 -5.35
N VAL A 537 3.10 33.41 -5.88
CA VAL A 537 4.50 33.69 -5.51
C VAL A 537 4.69 35.07 -4.90
N GLU A 538 5.33 35.08 -3.73
CA GLU A 538 5.79 36.27 -3.01
C GLU A 538 7.33 36.25 -2.91
N VAL A 539 7.94 37.43 -2.87
CA VAL A 539 9.38 37.61 -3.16
C VAL A 539 9.94 38.66 -2.20
N LEU A 540 10.91 38.24 -1.38
CA LEU A 540 11.52 39.03 -0.31
C LEU A 540 13.04 38.76 -0.24
N ASP A 541 13.74 39.52 0.60
CA ASP A 541 15.04 39.10 1.11
C ASP A 541 14.86 37.90 2.06
N THR A 542 15.93 37.15 2.30
CA THR A 542 15.84 35.90 3.05
C THR A 542 15.48 36.10 4.54
N ARG A 543 15.77 37.25 5.15
CA ARG A 543 15.43 37.50 6.56
C ARG A 543 13.92 37.73 6.70
N ASN A 544 13.35 38.58 5.84
CA ASN A 544 11.91 38.83 5.84
C ASN A 544 11.10 37.62 5.33
N ALA A 545 11.64 36.86 4.35
CA ALA A 545 11.04 35.60 3.89
C ALA A 545 10.92 34.56 5.03
N ALA A 546 11.96 34.43 5.87
CA ALA A 546 11.93 33.54 7.03
C ALA A 546 10.92 33.98 8.10
N ALA A 547 10.89 35.27 8.43
CA ALA A 547 9.92 35.81 9.38
C ALA A 547 8.47 35.61 8.91
N GLN A 548 8.20 35.90 7.62
CA GLN A 548 6.88 35.73 7.02
C GLN A 548 6.47 34.25 6.92
N PHE A 549 7.38 33.36 6.54
CA PHE A 549 7.10 31.93 6.52
C PHE A 549 6.74 31.41 7.92
N ASN A 550 7.55 31.70 8.94
CA ASN A 550 7.31 31.24 10.31
C ASN A 550 5.93 31.69 10.83
N LEU A 551 5.55 32.95 10.57
CA LEU A 551 4.26 33.50 10.95
C LEU A 551 3.11 32.78 10.22
N LEU A 552 3.12 32.77 8.90
CA LEU A 552 2.00 32.23 8.13
C LEU A 552 1.90 30.70 8.22
N ALA A 553 3.02 29.98 8.41
CA ALA A 553 3.03 28.55 8.69
C ALA A 553 2.40 28.21 10.05
N THR A 554 2.44 29.15 11.00
CA THR A 554 1.74 29.03 12.30
C THR A 554 0.26 29.35 12.17
N GLU A 555 -0.11 30.37 11.38
CA GLU A 555 -1.51 30.78 11.18
C GLU A 555 -2.33 29.83 10.29
N ARG A 556 -1.73 29.32 9.20
CA ARG A 556 -2.41 28.55 8.15
C ARG A 556 -1.96 27.09 8.05
N GLY A 557 -0.84 26.74 8.68
CA GLY A 557 -0.26 25.41 8.66
C GLY A 557 0.73 25.18 7.51
N VAL A 558 1.77 24.40 7.80
CA VAL A 558 2.90 24.03 6.92
C VAL A 558 2.53 23.28 5.62
N SER A 559 1.25 22.99 5.39
CA SER A 559 0.73 22.37 4.15
C SER A 559 0.22 23.39 3.13
N GLU A 560 -0.24 24.56 3.57
CA GLU A 560 -0.76 25.60 2.67
C GLU A 560 0.35 26.51 2.11
N ILE A 561 1.58 26.40 2.62
CA ILE A 561 2.66 27.34 2.34
C ILE A 561 3.97 26.58 2.13
N ALA A 562 4.71 26.99 1.10
CA ALA A 562 6.09 26.59 0.88
C ALA A 562 7.01 27.81 0.91
N ALA A 563 8.30 27.58 1.16
CA ALA A 563 9.31 28.62 1.01
C ALA A 563 10.60 28.09 0.38
N ALA A 564 11.20 28.91 -0.47
CA ALA A 564 12.44 28.61 -1.19
C ALA A 564 13.45 29.73 -0.94
N MET A 565 14.55 29.45 -0.26
CA MET A 565 15.45 30.46 0.29
C MET A 565 16.90 30.25 -0.11
N ILE A 566 17.51 31.34 -0.57
CA ILE A 566 18.94 31.48 -0.87
C ILE A 566 19.60 32.11 0.36
N MET A 567 20.79 31.64 0.74
CA MET A 567 21.48 32.15 1.94
C MET A 567 21.88 33.62 1.76
N ILE A 568 22.09 34.32 2.88
CA ILE A 568 22.35 35.76 2.88
C ILE A 568 23.68 36.10 2.18
N GLY A 569 24.70 35.24 2.33
CA GLY A 569 26.04 35.40 1.79
C GLY A 569 26.24 34.83 0.39
N TRP A 570 25.17 34.40 -0.30
CA TRP A 570 25.27 33.90 -1.68
C TRP A 570 25.69 35.04 -2.64
N LYS A 571 26.73 34.80 -3.44
CA LYS A 571 27.35 35.78 -4.36
C LYS A 571 27.52 35.21 -5.77
N GLY A 572 26.47 34.63 -6.35
CA GLY A 572 26.49 34.15 -7.74
C GLY A 572 26.19 35.26 -8.75
N ARG A 573 27.18 36.13 -8.98
CA ARG A 573 27.27 37.05 -10.12
C ARG A 573 28.59 36.82 -10.85
#